data_AF-A0A081PX73-F1
#
_entry.id   AF-A0A081PX73-F1
#
_cell.length_a   1.000
_cell.length_b   1.000
_cell.length_c   1.000
_cell.angle_alpha   90.00
_cell.angle_beta   90.00
_cell.angle_gamma   90.00
#
_symmetry.space_group_name_H-M   'P 1'
#
loop_
_entity.id
_entity.type
_entity.pdbx_description
1 polymer ?
#
loop_
_entity_poly.entity_id
_entity_poly.type
_entity_poly.pdbx_seq_one_letter_code
_entity_poly.pdbx_strand_id
1 'polypeptide(L)' 'MDLLDCNKTTVWRNLKKYKEFGLEALLKETRGGRHREYLTYEEEQAFLKRHIELLRLGNL' A
#
# COMPACT_ATOMS: atom_id res chain seq x y z
N MET A 1 -24.69 -3.42 -11.83
CA MET A 1 -23.45 -3.24 -11.03
C MET A 1 -23.30 -1.77 -10.67
N ASP A 2 -24.43 -1.05 -10.56
CA ASP A 2 -24.48 0.39 -10.84
C ASP A 2 -24.50 1.21 -9.54
N LEU A 3 -24.62 0.54 -8.39
CA LEU A 3 -24.67 1.17 -7.07
C LEU A 3 -23.32 1.71 -6.61
N LEU A 4 -22.22 1.04 -6.99
CA LEU A 4 -20.87 1.31 -6.48
C LEU A 4 -19.91 1.77 -7.58
N ASP A 5 -20.40 1.93 -8.80
CA ASP A 5 -19.64 2.28 -10.02
C ASP A 5 -18.24 1.60 -10.06
N CYS A 6 -18.22 0.30 -9.76
CA CYS A 6 -16.98 -0.45 -9.61
C CYS A 6 -17.09 -1.81 -10.29
N ASN A 7 -15.93 -2.33 -10.72
CA ASN A 7 -15.86 -3.62 -11.38
C ASN A 7 -16.28 -4.75 -10.41
N LYS A 8 -17.14 -5.66 -10.89
CA LYS A 8 -17.55 -6.89 -10.20
C LYS A 8 -16.38 -7.66 -9.58
N THR A 9 -15.27 -7.74 -10.30
CA THR A 9 -14.07 -8.45 -9.84
C THR A 9 -13.41 -7.76 -8.65
N THR A 10 -13.41 -6.43 -8.60
CA THR A 10 -12.91 -5.63 -7.48
C THR A 10 -13.76 -5.85 -6.24
N VAL A 11 -15.09 -5.80 -6.37
CA VAL A 11 -16.03 -6.07 -5.26
C VAL A 11 -15.79 -7.47 -4.70
N TRP A 12 -15.67 -8.47 -5.56
CA TRP A 12 -15.48 -9.85 -5.13
C TRP A 12 -14.13 -10.06 -4.42
N ARG A 13 -13.06 -9.45 -4.92
CA ARG A 13 -11.73 -9.47 -4.30
C ARG A 13 -11.75 -8.85 -2.90
N ASN A 14 -12.36 -7.68 -2.78
CA ASN A 14 -12.46 -6.97 -1.50
C ASN A 14 -13.32 -7.74 -0.51
N LEU A 15 -14.44 -8.30 -0.96
CA LEU A 15 -15.30 -9.13 -0.11
C LEU A 15 -14.58 -10.38 0.40
N LYS A 16 -13.81 -11.05 -0.46
CA LYS A 16 -12.99 -12.20 -0.05
C LYS A 16 -11.93 -11.78 0.98
N LYS A 17 -11.19 -10.70 0.72
CA LYS A 17 -10.16 -10.17 1.62
C LYS A 17 -10.74 -9.80 2.99
N TYR A 18 -11.89 -9.15 3.00
CA TYR A 18 -12.62 -8.80 4.23
C TYR A 18 -13.02 -10.03 5.04
N LYS A 19 -13.58 -11.05 4.40
CA LYS A 19 -14.00 -12.28 5.10
C LYS A 19 -12.83 -13.05 5.72
N GLU A 20 -11.66 -12.98 5.11
CA GLU A 20 -10.48 -13.74 5.53
C GLU A 20 -9.62 -12.99 6.57
N PHE A 21 -9.52 -11.66 6.45
CA PHE A 21 -8.56 -10.87 7.24
C PHE A 21 -9.19 -9.68 7.99
N GLY A 22 -10.52 -9.51 7.92
CA GLY A 22 -11.24 -8.42 8.56
C GLY A 22 -11.11 -7.06 7.85
N LEU A 23 -11.68 -6.03 8.48
CA LEU A 23 -11.73 -4.67 7.93
C LEU A 23 -10.34 -4.06 7.75
N GLU A 24 -9.44 -4.33 8.69
CA GLU A 24 -8.10 -3.75 8.70
C GLU A 24 -7.31 -4.10 7.44
N ALA A 25 -7.54 -5.28 6.85
CA ALA A 25 -6.91 -5.68 5.60
C ALA A 25 -7.41 -4.91 4.38
N LEU A 26 -8.60 -4.30 4.43
CA LEU A 26 -9.05 -3.38 3.37
C LEU A 26 -8.41 -2.00 3.50
N LEU A 27 -8.07 -1.59 4.73
CA LEU A 27 -7.52 -0.26 5.03
C LEU A 27 -5.99 -0.23 4.98
N LYS A 28 -5.32 -1.30 5.40
CA LYS A 28 -3.87 -1.48 5.31
C LYS A 28 -3.52 -2.06 3.95
N GLU A 29 -3.27 -1.18 3.00
CA GLU A 29 -2.71 -1.55 1.70
C GLU A 29 -1.19 -1.78 1.85
N THR A 30 -0.82 -2.98 2.30
CA THR A 30 0.58 -3.39 2.52
C THR A 30 1.38 -3.66 1.24
N ARG A 31 0.77 -3.47 0.06
CA ARG A 31 1.43 -3.72 -1.23
C ARG A 31 1.49 -2.39 -1.95
N GLY A 32 2.69 -1.86 -2.13
CA GLY A 32 2.90 -0.57 -2.79
C GLY A 32 2.20 -0.52 -4.14
N GLY A 33 1.26 0.42 -4.27
CA GLY A 33 0.57 0.80 -5.50
C GLY A 33 0.08 -0.33 -6.42
N ARG A 34 -0.15 0.05 -7.68
CA ARG A 34 -0.60 -0.86 -8.74
C ARG A 34 0.50 -1.83 -9.19
N HIS A 35 1.76 -1.47 -8.98
CA HIS A 35 2.93 -2.30 -9.25
C HIS A 35 3.63 -2.65 -7.94
N ARG A 36 3.75 -3.95 -7.67
CA ARG A 36 4.40 -4.53 -6.48
C ARG A 36 5.90 -4.21 -6.36
N GLU A 37 6.44 -3.48 -7.34
CA GLU A 37 7.81 -2.95 -7.36
C GLU A 37 7.93 -1.65 -6.57
N TYR A 38 6.81 -0.94 -6.32
CA TYR A 38 6.83 0.27 -5.51
C TYR A 38 6.90 -0.06 -4.03
N LEU A 39 7.72 0.72 -3.32
CA LEU A 39 7.74 0.74 -1.87
C LEU A 39 6.36 1.18 -1.36
N THR A 40 5.93 0.62 -0.25
CA THR A 40 4.84 1.19 0.53
C THR A 40 5.21 2.59 1.02
N TYR A 41 4.22 3.41 1.38
CA TYR A 41 4.47 4.75 1.92
C TYR A 41 5.44 4.73 3.12
N GLU A 42 5.30 3.73 4.00
CA GLU A 42 6.17 3.57 5.17
C GLU A 42 7.61 3.20 4.78
N GLU A 43 7.77 2.30 3.80
CA GLU A 43 9.08 1.92 3.27
C GLU A 43 9.77 3.07 2.54
N GLU A 44 9.01 3.86 1.76
CA GLU A 44 9.51 5.06 1.10
C GLU A 44 9.97 6.12 2.12
N GLN A 45 9.17 6.37 3.16
CA GLN A 45 9.53 7.26 4.27
C GLN A 45 10.82 6.80 4.97
N ALA A 46 10.96 5.51 5.25
CA ALA A 46 12.15 4.95 5.87
C ALA A 46 13.39 5.07 4.97
N PHE A 47 13.23 4.81 3.68
CA PHE A 47 14.28 4.96 2.68
C PHE A 47 14.78 6.41 2.60
N LEU A 48 13.86 7.37 2.45
CA LEU A 48 14.18 8.80 2.35
C LEU A 48 14.83 9.32 3.62
N LYS A 49 14.32 8.95 4.80
CA LYS A 49 14.87 9.39 6.08
C LYS A 49 16.34 8.98 6.24
N ARG A 50 16.66 7.73 5.90
CA ARG A 50 18.03 7.23 5.92
C ARG A 50 18.94 8.01 4.98
N HIS A 51 18.49 8.28 3.76
CA HIS A 51 19.27 9.02 2.77
C HIS A 51 19.54 10.47 3.21
N ILE A 52 18.53 11.14 3.77
CA ILE A 52 18.65 12.50 4.30
C ILE A 52 19.63 12.55 5.49
N GLU A 53 19.60 11.56 6.38
CA GLU A 53 20.55 11.46 7.49
C GLU A 53 21.99 11.24 7.00
N LEU A 54 22.21 10.37 6.01
CA LEU A 54 23.53 10.16 5.43
C LEU A 54 24.06 11.40 4.70
N LEU A 55 23.20 12.11 3.97
CA LEU A 55 23.52 13.40 3.34
C LEU A 55 23.95 14.44 4.39
N ARG A 56 23.20 14.54 5.50
CA ARG A 56 23.53 15.45 6.61
C ARG A 56 24.87 15.14 7.26
N LEU A 57 25.24 13.87 7.34
CA LEU A 57 26.50 13.42 7.92
C LEU A 57 27.69 13.51 6.94
N GLY A 58 27.46 13.89 5.67
CA GLY A 58 28.50 13.95 4.64
C GLY A 58 29.00 12.58 4.20
N ASN A 59 28.23 11.52 4.46
CA ASN A 59 28.61 10.12 4.22
C ASN A 59 27.87 9.50 3.01
N LEU A 60 27.58 10.31 1.98
CA LEU A 60 27.06 9.80 0.71
C LEU A 60 28.19 9.52 -0.29
#